data_AF-A0A401TNI7-F1
#
_entry.id   AF-A0A401TNI7-F1
#
_cell.length_a   1.000
_cell.length_b   1.000
_cell.length_c   1.000
_cell.angle_alpha   90.00
_cell.angle_beta   90.00
_cell.angle_gamma   90.00
#
_symmetry.space_group_name_H-M   'P 1'
#
loop_
_entity.id
_entity.type
_entity.pdbx_description
1 polymer ?
#
loop_
_entity_poly.entity_id
_entity_poly.type
_entity_poly.pdbx_seq_one_letter_code
_entity_poly.pdbx_strand_id
1 'polypeptide(L)'
;SGGTTINAGTLALSGTGSIAASSAVNLATGATFDISQTSAGASITTLANTGTGQTGTVSLGARTLTITAGSTSFAGVIQDGGIQNDAGGALKITGGSLTLTGANTYTGGTQLNAGTLTAGNNSALGTGTLAMAAGTTLGFANTGNYAIANAITVSGDATFLASAGTAQTLSGIISDATGGAPAGAVVVNGGGTLVLSGANTYSGGTTLSQGTLVVRGASVFTNVNIPSSQTASAIGLGTLTFNGGTLAAGPLLDRSFANAVEITGRGGTIDDAGGLIRLFGTISDEASSRGGTLTLMSSNPRAFAEGILLGGVSTYSGTTNIASGTVIAQSSTGLSRNSAFLINAGATLDLSGYSNSV
;
A
#
# COMPACT_ATOMS: atom_id res chain seq x y z
N SER A 1 24.92 20.91 16.10
CA SER A 1 23.95 22.03 16.10
C SER A 1 22.80 21.71 17.05
N GLY A 2 22.09 22.73 17.54
CA GLY A 2 20.92 22.57 18.42
C GLY A 2 19.59 22.62 17.65
N GLY A 3 18.48 22.40 18.36
CA GLY A 3 17.13 22.49 17.82
C GLY A 3 16.61 23.94 17.77
N THR A 4 15.70 24.20 16.84
CA THR A 4 14.94 25.45 16.74
C THR A 4 13.58 25.24 17.38
N THR A 5 13.29 25.96 18.46
CA THR A 5 12.00 25.89 19.16
C THR A 5 11.23 27.19 18.96
N ILE A 6 10.00 27.09 18.47
CA ILE A 6 9.09 28.23 18.26
C ILE A 6 7.94 28.08 19.28
N ASN A 7 7.99 28.88 20.34
CA ASN A 7 7.01 28.80 21.45
C ASN A 7 5.73 29.61 21.20
N ALA A 8 5.80 30.63 20.34
CA ALA A 8 4.68 31.46 19.94
C ALA A 8 5.06 32.27 18.69
N GLY A 9 4.07 32.86 18.01
CA GLY A 9 4.27 33.72 16.85
C GLY A 9 4.79 32.96 15.63
N THR A 10 5.37 33.70 14.67
CA THR A 10 5.82 33.15 13.39
C THR A 10 7.34 33.26 13.25
N LEU A 11 8.02 32.14 13.00
CA LEU A 11 9.36 32.14 12.41
C LEU A 11 9.21 32.03 10.89
N ALA A 12 9.43 33.13 10.18
CA ALA A 12 9.40 33.16 8.73
C ALA A 12 10.82 33.11 8.14
N LEU A 13 11.04 32.20 7.19
CA LEU A 13 12.22 32.22 6.33
C LEU A 13 11.87 32.94 5.02
N SER A 14 12.77 33.80 4.55
CA SER A 14 12.61 34.55 3.31
C SER A 14 13.88 34.54 2.46
N GLY A 15 13.73 34.67 1.15
CA GLY A 15 14.86 34.63 0.21
C GLY A 15 15.66 33.33 0.36
N THR A 16 16.96 33.45 0.65
CA THR A 16 17.87 32.31 0.89
C THR A 16 18.01 31.92 2.36
N GLY A 17 17.16 32.48 3.25
CA GLY A 17 17.15 32.15 4.68
C GLY A 17 16.99 30.65 4.93
N SER A 18 17.78 30.11 5.86
CA SER A 18 17.86 28.67 6.08
C SER A 18 18.11 28.33 7.55
N ILE A 19 17.51 27.24 7.99
CA ILE A 19 17.77 26.57 9.27
C ILE A 19 18.12 25.09 9.04
N ALA A 20 18.72 24.75 7.89
CA ALA A 20 19.03 23.37 7.51
C ALA A 20 19.95 22.64 8.50
N ALA A 21 20.78 23.36 9.25
CA ALA A 21 21.60 22.79 10.30
C ALA A 21 20.82 22.50 11.61
N SER A 22 19.57 22.93 11.73
CA SER A 22 18.76 22.68 12.93
C SER A 22 18.50 21.19 13.11
N SER A 23 18.77 20.68 14.31
CA SER A 23 18.60 19.25 14.61
C SER A 23 17.13 18.84 14.70
N ALA A 24 16.23 19.79 14.94
CA ALA A 24 14.78 19.63 14.93
C ALA A 24 14.11 21.02 14.90
N VAL A 25 12.95 21.12 14.25
CA VAL A 25 12.03 22.26 14.45
C VAL A 25 10.89 21.82 15.34
N ASN A 26 10.79 22.42 16.52
CA ASN A 26 9.74 22.14 17.51
C ASN A 26 8.75 23.30 17.57
N LEU A 27 7.47 23.03 17.34
CA LEU A 27 6.41 24.03 17.37
C LEU A 27 5.48 23.85 18.57
N ALA A 28 5.23 24.92 19.31
CA ALA A 28 4.18 24.96 20.31
C ALA A 28 2.80 25.26 19.69
N THR A 29 1.74 25.09 20.46
CA THR A 29 0.39 25.49 20.03
C THR A 29 0.34 26.98 19.69
N GLY A 30 -0.17 27.30 18.49
CA GLY A 30 -0.27 28.67 17.99
C GLY A 30 1.04 29.25 17.44
N ALA A 31 2.13 28.50 17.46
CA ALA A 31 3.37 28.86 16.76
C ALA A 31 3.29 28.47 15.28
N THR A 32 3.90 29.28 14.42
CA THR A 32 3.98 29.04 12.97
C THR A 32 5.43 29.01 12.51
N PHE A 33 5.78 28.00 11.72
CA PHE A 33 6.99 27.98 10.90
C PHE A 33 6.58 28.25 9.45
N ASP A 34 7.00 29.38 8.90
CA ASP A 34 6.60 29.84 7.56
C ASP A 34 7.81 29.83 6.61
N ILE A 35 7.71 29.09 5.51
CA ILE A 35 8.75 29.03 4.47
C ILE A 35 8.26 29.62 3.14
N SER A 36 7.05 30.18 3.10
CA SER A 36 6.38 30.63 1.89
C SER A 36 7.16 31.71 1.12
N GLN A 37 8.00 32.48 1.82
CA GLN A 37 8.82 33.55 1.25
C GLN A 37 10.25 33.11 0.84
N THR A 38 10.60 31.83 1.02
CA THR A 38 11.90 31.30 0.57
C THR A 38 11.96 31.19 -0.95
N SER A 39 13.14 31.32 -1.56
CA SER A 39 13.29 31.22 -3.02
C SER A 39 13.33 29.77 -3.52
N ALA A 40 13.72 28.81 -2.66
CA ALA A 40 13.94 27.41 -3.05
C ALA A 40 13.33 26.40 -2.06
N GLY A 41 12.43 26.84 -1.18
CA GLY A 41 11.98 26.03 -0.05
C GLY A 41 12.99 26.00 1.10
N ALA A 42 12.79 25.06 2.02
CA ALA A 42 13.61 24.90 3.20
C ALA A 42 13.95 23.43 3.44
N SER A 43 15.04 23.18 4.14
CA SER A 43 15.40 21.85 4.65
C SER A 43 15.55 21.92 6.16
N ILE A 44 15.14 20.86 6.85
CA ILE A 44 15.33 20.65 8.29
C ILE A 44 15.58 19.17 8.56
N THR A 45 16.18 18.84 9.70
CA THR A 45 16.44 17.45 10.07
C THR A 45 15.15 16.69 10.34
N THR A 46 14.34 17.18 11.28
CA THR A 46 13.04 16.61 11.64
C THR A 46 12.07 17.69 12.13
N LEU A 47 10.78 17.35 12.17
CA LEU A 47 9.69 18.24 12.56
C LEU A 47 8.90 17.64 13.73
N ALA A 48 8.68 18.41 14.78
CA ALA A 48 7.95 17.97 15.96
C ALA A 48 7.13 19.10 16.58
N ASN A 49 6.24 18.75 17.50
CA ASN A 49 5.70 19.71 18.44
C ASN A 49 6.58 19.76 19.69
N THR A 50 6.50 20.85 20.46
CA THR A 50 7.24 21.00 21.72
C THR A 50 6.78 20.06 22.84
N GLY A 51 5.65 19.35 22.65
CA GLY A 51 5.20 18.28 23.54
C GLY A 51 3.91 17.60 23.07
N THR A 52 3.49 16.57 23.79
CA THR A 52 2.23 15.86 23.54
C THR A 52 1.04 16.81 23.68
N GLY A 53 0.08 16.72 22.75
CA GLY A 53 -1.12 17.56 22.74
C GLY A 53 -0.90 18.98 22.19
N GLN A 54 0.33 19.35 21.83
CA GLN A 54 0.59 20.62 21.16
C GLN A 54 0.41 20.51 19.64
N THR A 55 -0.05 21.59 19.03
CA THR A 55 -0.37 21.66 17.60
C THR A 55 0.16 22.96 17.00
N GLY A 56 1.37 22.91 16.46
CA GLY A 56 1.93 24.00 15.67
C GLY A 56 1.43 24.04 14.23
N THR A 57 1.77 25.10 13.51
CA THR A 57 1.48 25.25 12.09
C THR A 57 2.75 25.36 11.26
N VAL A 58 2.77 24.70 10.10
CA VAL A 58 3.79 24.91 9.07
C VAL A 58 3.11 25.46 7.83
N SER A 59 3.53 26.65 7.39
CA SER A 59 3.02 27.30 6.17
C SER A 59 4.03 27.15 5.04
N LEU A 60 3.63 26.46 3.98
CA LEU A 60 4.51 26.12 2.86
C LEU A 60 4.45 27.14 1.71
N GLY A 61 3.34 27.84 1.52
CA GLY A 61 3.08 28.57 0.28
C GLY A 61 3.17 27.65 -0.93
N ALA A 62 3.87 28.08 -1.98
CA ALA A 62 4.23 27.23 -3.13
C ALA A 62 5.63 26.60 -2.98
N ARG A 63 6.10 26.36 -1.76
CA ARG A 63 7.47 25.88 -1.51
C ARG A 63 7.48 24.44 -0.98
N THR A 64 8.64 23.80 -1.13
CA THR A 64 8.88 22.46 -0.60
C THR A 64 9.61 22.53 0.74
N LEU A 65 9.06 21.88 1.77
CA LEU A 65 9.80 21.58 3.00
C LEU A 65 10.45 20.19 2.87
N THR A 66 11.77 20.12 3.03
CA THR A 66 12.52 18.87 3.03
C THR A 66 12.87 18.45 4.45
N ILE A 67 12.45 17.24 4.84
CA ILE A 67 12.82 16.54 6.07
C ILE A 67 13.94 15.56 5.75
N THR A 68 15.15 15.82 6.24
CA THR A 68 16.33 15.05 5.82
C THR A 68 16.52 13.75 6.58
N ALA A 69 16.11 13.70 7.85
CA ALA A 69 16.20 12.53 8.71
C ALA A 69 15.08 12.57 9.76
N GLY A 70 13.85 12.23 9.33
CA GLY A 70 12.69 12.19 10.21
C GLY A 70 12.95 11.28 11.41
N SER A 71 12.55 11.70 12.60
CA SER A 71 12.72 10.88 13.82
C SER A 71 11.63 11.11 14.86
N THR A 72 10.58 11.83 14.50
CA THR A 72 9.60 12.40 15.43
C THR A 72 8.16 12.25 14.93
N SER A 73 7.21 12.60 15.79
CA SER A 73 5.80 12.76 15.44
C SER A 73 5.42 14.23 15.42
N PHE A 74 4.65 14.63 14.41
CA PHE A 74 4.09 15.97 14.28
C PHE A 74 2.56 15.88 14.21
N ALA A 75 1.91 16.42 15.23
CA ALA A 75 0.45 16.51 15.35
C ALA A 75 -0.12 17.87 14.90
N GLY A 76 0.77 18.83 14.57
CA GLY A 76 0.37 20.10 14.02
C GLY A 76 -0.10 20.00 12.57
N VAL A 77 -0.47 21.14 11.99
CA VAL A 77 -0.98 21.24 10.61
C VAL A 77 0.12 21.74 9.69
N ILE A 78 0.39 21.00 8.62
CA ILE A 78 1.15 21.46 7.47
C ILE A 78 0.15 21.89 6.42
N GLN A 79 0.30 23.11 5.91
CA GLN A 79 -0.67 23.75 5.03
C GLN A 79 0.00 24.57 3.94
N ASP A 80 -0.77 24.83 2.88
CA ASP A 80 -0.50 25.92 1.95
C ASP A 80 -0.67 27.29 2.64
N GLY A 81 -0.41 28.37 1.91
CA GLY A 81 -0.59 29.74 2.39
C GLY A 81 0.67 30.28 3.06
N GLY A 82 0.51 30.89 4.23
CA GLY A 82 1.56 31.68 4.88
C GLY A 82 1.54 33.14 4.45
N ILE A 83 2.62 33.87 4.73
CA ILE A 83 2.73 35.31 4.42
C ILE A 83 2.50 35.59 2.93
N GLN A 84 2.98 34.71 2.04
CA GLN A 84 2.79 34.87 0.60
C GLN A 84 1.40 34.41 0.11
N ASN A 85 0.68 33.63 0.91
CA ASN A 85 -0.65 33.08 0.63
C ASN A 85 -0.77 32.27 -0.70
N ASP A 86 0.32 31.65 -1.14
CA ASP A 86 0.34 30.78 -2.32
C ASP A 86 -0.09 29.34 -1.99
N ALA A 87 -0.51 28.58 -3.00
CA ALA A 87 -0.81 27.16 -2.90
C ALA A 87 0.22 26.28 -3.62
N GLY A 88 0.11 24.96 -3.47
CA GLY A 88 1.01 23.99 -4.11
C GLY A 88 2.24 23.66 -3.27
N GLY A 89 2.17 23.86 -1.95
CA GLY A 89 3.21 23.50 -1.02
C GLY A 89 3.40 22.00 -0.97
N ALA A 90 4.65 21.55 -0.88
CA ALA A 90 4.98 20.13 -0.89
C ALA A 90 5.86 19.74 0.30
N LEU A 91 5.77 18.46 0.68
CA LEU A 91 6.64 17.85 1.68
C LEU A 91 7.56 16.85 0.99
N LYS A 92 8.85 16.85 1.34
CA LYS A 92 9.82 15.87 0.87
C LYS A 92 10.52 15.21 2.06
N ILE A 93 10.54 13.89 2.12
CA ILE A 93 11.24 13.10 3.14
C ILE A 93 12.38 12.34 2.47
N THR A 94 13.62 12.57 2.89
CA THR A 94 14.81 11.93 2.30
C THR A 94 15.50 10.95 3.24
N GLY A 95 14.87 10.58 4.36
CA GLY A 95 15.39 9.61 5.30
C GLY A 95 14.67 9.62 6.65
N GLY A 96 14.98 8.61 7.46
CA GLY A 96 14.44 8.46 8.81
C GLY A 96 12.98 7.99 8.84
N SER A 97 12.31 8.15 9.99
CA SER A 97 10.90 7.83 10.21
C SER A 97 10.17 9.05 10.74
N LEU A 98 9.23 9.59 9.96
CA LEU A 98 8.38 10.72 10.35
C LEU A 98 6.93 10.23 10.53
N THR A 99 6.29 10.60 11.64
CA THR A 99 4.86 10.36 11.84
C THR A 99 4.09 11.67 11.74
N LEU A 100 3.06 11.70 10.88
CA LEU A 100 2.16 12.85 10.75
C LEU A 100 0.78 12.45 11.29
N THR A 101 0.36 13.07 12.40
CA THR A 101 -0.95 12.79 13.01
C THR A 101 -1.93 13.96 12.87
N GLY A 102 -1.45 15.13 12.44
CA GLY A 102 -2.29 16.28 12.14
C GLY A 102 -3.09 16.13 10.85
N ALA A 103 -4.18 16.90 10.72
CA ALA A 103 -4.95 17.00 9.49
C ALA A 103 -4.30 18.03 8.57
N ASN A 104 -3.45 17.56 7.65
CA ASN A 104 -2.70 18.42 6.76
C ASN A 104 -3.53 18.85 5.55
N THR A 105 -3.25 20.04 5.01
CA THR A 105 -4.05 20.65 3.92
C THR A 105 -3.22 21.11 2.72
N TYR A 106 -1.90 20.88 2.73
CA TYR A 106 -1.04 21.22 1.60
C TYR A 106 -1.42 20.42 0.35
N THR A 107 -1.30 21.07 -0.82
CA THR A 107 -1.85 20.54 -2.08
C THR A 107 -0.79 20.02 -3.06
N GLY A 108 0.48 20.41 -2.89
CA GLY A 108 1.59 20.02 -3.77
C GLY A 108 2.03 18.56 -3.65
N GLY A 109 1.55 17.86 -2.61
CA GLY A 109 1.82 16.43 -2.41
C GLY A 109 3.06 16.13 -1.57
N THR A 110 3.36 14.83 -1.45
CA THR A 110 4.43 14.31 -0.60
C THR A 110 5.39 13.45 -1.41
N GLN A 111 6.69 13.73 -1.33
CA GLN A 111 7.76 12.92 -1.92
C GLN A 111 8.47 12.15 -0.83
N LEU A 112 8.29 10.83 -0.79
CA LEU A 112 9.02 9.94 0.10
C LEU A 112 10.16 9.30 -0.69
N ASN A 113 11.37 9.85 -0.54
CA ASN A 113 12.55 9.42 -1.28
C ASN A 113 13.37 8.33 -0.54
N ALA A 114 13.27 8.28 0.79
CA ALA A 114 13.84 7.23 1.61
C ALA A 114 13.16 7.19 2.99
N GLY A 115 13.25 6.05 3.66
CA GLY A 115 12.75 5.87 5.02
C GLY A 115 11.25 5.60 5.10
N THR A 116 10.66 5.98 6.23
CA THR A 116 9.28 5.67 6.60
C THR A 116 8.47 6.95 6.84
N LEU A 117 7.29 7.00 6.26
CA LEU A 117 6.27 7.98 6.58
C LEU A 117 5.07 7.27 7.22
N THR A 118 4.69 7.66 8.43
CA THR A 118 3.55 7.07 9.14
C THR A 118 2.37 8.05 9.17
N ALA A 119 1.25 7.65 8.59
CA ALA A 119 0.00 8.41 8.65
C ALA A 119 -0.80 8.07 9.92
N GLY A 120 -1.12 9.07 10.73
CA GLY A 120 -1.97 8.95 11.93
C GLY A 120 -3.36 9.58 11.78
N ASN A 121 -3.74 9.98 10.57
CA ASN A 121 -5.00 10.62 10.21
C ASN A 121 -5.30 10.38 8.72
N ASN A 122 -6.58 10.36 8.33
CA ASN A 122 -7.02 10.30 6.93
C ASN A 122 -6.46 11.42 6.04
N SER A 123 -6.25 12.61 6.60
CA SER A 123 -5.66 13.77 5.89
C SER A 123 -4.18 14.00 6.21
N ALA A 124 -3.49 13.00 6.77
CA ALA A 124 -2.10 13.15 7.20
C ALA A 124 -1.13 13.49 6.06
N LEU A 125 -1.48 13.21 4.80
CA LEU A 125 -0.60 13.42 3.64
C LEU A 125 -0.97 14.63 2.78
N GLY A 126 -1.86 15.49 3.29
CA GLY A 126 -2.46 16.57 2.49
C GLY A 126 -3.39 16.01 1.42
N THR A 127 -3.61 16.77 0.35
CA THR A 127 -4.52 16.38 -0.75
C THR A 127 -3.81 16.00 -2.04
N GLY A 128 -2.51 16.30 -2.15
CA GLY A 128 -1.70 15.98 -3.33
C GLY A 128 -1.28 14.52 -3.43
N THR A 129 -0.56 14.17 -4.49
CA THR A 129 -0.06 12.79 -4.71
C THR A 129 1.04 12.44 -3.71
N LEU A 130 1.08 11.18 -3.25
CA LEU A 130 2.24 10.60 -2.58
C LEU A 130 3.14 9.91 -3.62
N ALA A 131 4.38 10.35 -3.77
CA ALA A 131 5.39 9.68 -4.58
C ALA A 131 6.33 8.88 -3.68
N MET A 132 6.41 7.57 -3.89
CA MET A 132 7.22 6.63 -3.12
C MET A 132 8.38 6.12 -3.96
N ALA A 133 9.59 6.33 -3.47
CA ALA A 133 10.81 5.75 -4.03
C ALA A 133 11.04 4.31 -3.59
N ALA A 134 12.01 3.65 -4.22
CA ALA A 134 12.37 2.27 -3.92
C ALA A 134 12.84 2.13 -2.46
N GLY A 135 12.39 1.08 -1.78
CA GLY A 135 12.74 0.78 -0.39
C GLY A 135 12.05 1.67 0.65
N THR A 136 11.06 2.48 0.24
CA THR A 136 10.32 3.35 1.17
C THR A 136 9.15 2.62 1.81
N THR A 137 8.71 3.11 2.96
CA THR A 137 7.55 2.56 3.69
C THR A 137 6.51 3.64 3.99
N LEU A 138 5.27 3.39 3.59
CA LEU A 138 4.11 4.08 4.15
C LEU A 138 3.52 3.19 5.26
N GLY A 139 3.64 3.67 6.49
CA GLY A 139 3.04 3.07 7.68
C GLY A 139 1.78 3.79 8.13
N PHE A 140 1.10 3.19 9.10
CA PHE A 140 -0.09 3.76 9.72
C PHE A 140 0.06 3.71 11.24
N ALA A 141 -0.35 4.77 11.93
CA ALA A 141 -0.29 4.80 13.38
C ALA A 141 -1.20 3.70 13.96
N ASN A 142 -0.71 2.96 14.96
CA ASN A 142 -1.47 1.85 15.55
C ASN A 142 -2.50 2.31 16.60
N THR A 143 -3.22 3.38 16.28
CA THR A 143 -4.24 3.99 17.16
C THR A 143 -5.62 4.02 16.51
N GLY A 144 -5.75 3.55 15.28
CA GLY A 144 -7.01 3.54 14.54
C GLY A 144 -6.88 2.97 13.13
N ASN A 145 -8.00 3.06 12.43
CA ASN A 145 -8.13 2.67 11.03
C ASN A 145 -8.23 3.95 10.20
N TYR A 146 -7.37 4.07 9.19
CA TYR A 146 -7.29 5.25 8.35
C TYR A 146 -7.65 4.92 6.90
N ALA A 147 -8.26 5.91 6.24
CA ALA A 147 -8.54 5.87 4.82
C ALA A 147 -7.77 7.00 4.14
N ILE A 148 -6.75 6.65 3.37
CA ILE A 148 -5.90 7.58 2.63
C ILE A 148 -6.39 7.64 1.19
N ALA A 149 -6.87 8.82 0.79
CA ALA A 149 -7.45 9.06 -0.52
C ALA A 149 -6.45 9.58 -1.56
N ASN A 150 -5.23 9.92 -1.14
CA ASN A 150 -4.18 10.40 -2.03
C ASN A 150 -3.90 9.37 -3.12
N ALA A 151 -3.74 9.85 -4.35
CA ALA A 151 -3.11 9.04 -5.40
C ALA A 151 -1.67 8.72 -4.97
N ILE A 152 -1.18 7.53 -5.34
CA ILE A 152 0.16 7.07 -4.99
C ILE A 152 0.90 6.70 -6.28
N THR A 153 2.12 7.21 -6.42
CA THR A 153 3.04 6.75 -7.47
C THR A 153 4.17 5.97 -6.82
N VAL A 154 4.52 4.81 -7.38
CA VAL A 154 5.59 3.95 -6.86
C VAL A 154 6.71 3.84 -7.89
N SER A 155 7.95 3.90 -7.42
CA SER A 155 9.15 3.60 -8.21
C SER A 155 9.97 2.57 -7.46
N GLY A 156 10.28 1.43 -8.09
CA GLY A 156 10.81 0.28 -7.36
C GLY A 156 9.88 -0.23 -6.24
N ASP A 157 10.44 -1.03 -5.33
CA ASP A 157 9.63 -1.74 -4.33
C ASP A 157 9.24 -0.82 -3.17
N ALA A 158 7.94 -0.57 -3.01
CA ALA A 158 7.38 0.26 -1.94
C ALA A 158 6.62 -0.61 -0.93
N THR A 159 6.76 -0.33 0.36
CA THR A 159 6.08 -1.09 1.42
C THR A 159 4.88 -0.33 1.99
N PHE A 160 3.73 -1.01 2.06
CA PHE A 160 2.60 -0.61 2.88
C PHE A 160 2.56 -1.46 4.15
N LEU A 161 2.67 -0.81 5.31
CA LEU A 161 2.79 -1.48 6.60
C LEU A 161 1.51 -1.31 7.44
N ALA A 162 0.61 -2.29 7.37
CA ALA A 162 -0.60 -2.33 8.19
C ALA A 162 -0.34 -3.14 9.48
N SER A 163 -0.44 -2.48 10.64
CA SER A 163 -0.16 -3.12 11.93
C SER A 163 -1.27 -4.11 12.34
N ALA A 164 -0.89 -5.17 13.05
CA ALA A 164 -1.83 -6.17 13.56
C ALA A 164 -2.96 -5.52 14.38
N GLY A 165 -4.18 -6.00 14.17
CA GLY A 165 -5.38 -5.44 14.81
C GLY A 165 -5.97 -4.19 14.14
N THR A 166 -5.35 -3.69 13.05
CA THR A 166 -5.87 -2.54 12.30
C THR A 166 -6.26 -2.92 10.87
N ALA A 167 -7.15 -2.12 10.27
CA ALA A 167 -7.54 -2.19 8.88
C ALA A 167 -7.34 -0.82 8.22
N GLN A 168 -6.40 -0.75 7.27
CA GLN A 168 -6.00 0.50 6.61
C GLN A 168 -6.50 0.49 5.17
N THR A 169 -7.11 1.58 4.72
CA THR A 169 -7.65 1.68 3.36
C THR A 169 -6.84 2.67 2.52
N LEU A 170 -6.40 2.23 1.34
CA LEU A 170 -5.89 3.10 0.28
C LEU A 170 -6.96 3.16 -0.81
N SER A 171 -7.57 4.34 -0.96
CA SER A 171 -8.67 4.54 -1.91
C SER A 171 -8.26 5.30 -3.17
N GLY A 172 -7.15 6.03 -3.12
CA GLY A 172 -6.53 6.62 -4.32
C GLY A 172 -5.97 5.54 -5.25
N ILE A 173 -5.83 5.90 -6.53
CA ILE A 173 -5.17 5.04 -7.53
C ILE A 173 -3.67 4.95 -7.20
N ILE A 174 -3.15 3.74 -7.24
CA ILE A 174 -1.72 3.46 -7.21
C ILE A 174 -1.26 3.20 -8.66
N SER A 175 -0.23 3.92 -9.10
CA SER A 175 0.36 3.78 -10.44
C SER A 175 1.88 3.75 -10.38
N ASP A 176 2.52 3.38 -11.48
CA ASP A 176 3.96 3.57 -11.60
C ASP A 176 4.32 5.06 -11.63
N ALA A 177 5.49 5.39 -11.13
CA ALA A 177 6.09 6.70 -11.33
C ALA A 177 6.40 6.91 -12.82
N THR A 178 6.16 8.12 -13.30
CA THR A 178 6.53 8.51 -14.67
C THR A 178 8.04 8.79 -14.76
N GLY A 179 8.62 8.67 -15.97
CA GLY A 179 10.03 9.03 -16.20
C GLY A 179 11.03 7.86 -16.24
N GLY A 180 10.57 6.62 -16.44
CA GLY A 180 11.43 5.47 -16.75
C GLY A 180 12.10 4.82 -15.54
N ALA A 181 11.64 5.12 -14.32
CA ALA A 181 12.02 4.33 -13.15
C ALA A 181 11.56 2.87 -13.33
N PRO A 182 12.33 1.88 -12.85
CA PRO A 182 11.88 0.50 -12.88
C PRO A 182 10.54 0.35 -12.17
N ALA A 183 9.61 -0.36 -12.81
CA ALA A 183 8.44 -0.85 -12.11
C ALA A 183 8.92 -1.77 -10.98
N GLY A 184 8.45 -1.50 -9.76
CA GLY A 184 8.71 -2.38 -8.62
C GLY A 184 7.43 -2.77 -7.92
N ALA A 185 7.55 -3.81 -7.10
CA ALA A 185 6.41 -4.43 -6.47
C ALA A 185 5.89 -3.57 -5.31
N VAL A 186 4.58 -3.56 -5.16
CA VAL A 186 3.94 -3.12 -3.92
C VAL A 186 4.06 -4.25 -2.91
N VAL A 187 4.76 -4.01 -1.81
CA VAL A 187 4.93 -4.97 -0.71
C VAL A 187 3.89 -4.68 0.37
N VAL A 188 2.98 -5.62 0.59
CA VAL A 188 2.05 -5.61 1.73
C VAL A 188 2.69 -6.36 2.88
N ASN A 189 2.83 -5.67 4.02
CA ASN A 189 3.47 -6.20 5.21
C ASN A 189 2.76 -5.74 6.49
N GLY A 190 3.19 -6.33 7.61
CA GLY A 190 2.55 -6.18 8.91
C GLY A 190 1.41 -7.19 9.10
N GLY A 191 1.01 -7.43 10.34
CA GLY A 191 -0.01 -8.44 10.67
C GLY A 191 -1.45 -7.96 10.52
N GLY A 192 -1.68 -6.75 10.01
CA GLY A 192 -3.00 -6.14 9.86
C GLY A 192 -3.66 -6.41 8.52
N THR A 193 -4.73 -5.67 8.26
CA THR A 193 -5.43 -5.68 6.98
C THR A 193 -5.11 -4.41 6.19
N LEU A 194 -4.67 -4.57 4.94
CA LEU A 194 -4.63 -3.49 3.97
C LEU A 194 -5.79 -3.66 2.99
N VAL A 195 -6.54 -2.61 2.73
CA VAL A 195 -7.67 -2.59 1.81
C VAL A 195 -7.31 -1.71 0.61
N LEU A 196 -7.33 -2.28 -0.60
CA LEU A 196 -7.15 -1.53 -1.84
C LEU A 196 -8.49 -1.39 -2.56
N SER A 197 -8.99 -0.17 -2.70
CA SER A 197 -10.26 0.09 -3.41
C SER A 197 -10.10 0.75 -4.78
N GLY A 198 -8.91 1.27 -5.10
CA GLY A 198 -8.60 1.83 -6.41
C GLY A 198 -8.47 0.76 -7.50
N ALA A 199 -8.76 1.14 -8.75
CA ALA A 199 -8.36 0.37 -9.93
C ALA A 199 -6.91 0.76 -10.28
N ASN A 200 -5.96 -0.01 -9.75
CA ASN A 200 -4.55 0.35 -9.78
C ASN A 200 -3.88 -0.07 -11.10
N THR A 201 -2.85 0.66 -11.48
CA THR A 201 -2.15 0.50 -12.77
C THR A 201 -0.64 0.30 -12.64
N TYR A 202 -0.10 0.20 -11.42
CA TYR A 202 1.31 -0.14 -11.22
C TYR A 202 1.62 -1.51 -11.82
N SER A 203 2.76 -1.61 -12.50
CA SER A 203 3.10 -2.78 -13.31
C SER A 203 4.08 -3.75 -12.64
N GLY A 204 4.71 -3.35 -11.53
CA GLY A 204 5.70 -4.18 -10.83
C GLY A 204 5.11 -5.34 -10.00
N GLY A 205 3.79 -5.40 -9.83
CA GLY A 205 3.09 -6.47 -9.12
C GLY A 205 2.93 -6.22 -7.62
N THR A 206 2.41 -7.21 -6.90
CA THR A 206 2.10 -7.14 -5.46
C THR A 206 2.73 -8.31 -4.72
N THR A 207 3.51 -8.05 -3.68
CA THR A 207 4.04 -9.10 -2.78
C THR A 207 3.32 -9.08 -1.44
N LEU A 208 2.71 -10.19 -1.06
CA LEU A 208 2.03 -10.40 0.23
C LEU A 208 2.97 -11.08 1.22
N SER A 209 3.69 -10.29 2.00
CA SER A 209 4.68 -10.81 2.97
C SER A 209 4.06 -11.23 4.29
N GLN A 210 3.07 -10.48 4.78
CA GLN A 210 2.33 -10.75 6.02
C GLN A 210 0.95 -10.09 5.96
N GLY A 211 0.07 -10.48 6.88
CA GLY A 211 -1.25 -9.87 7.03
C GLY A 211 -2.19 -10.21 5.88
N THR A 212 -3.24 -9.41 5.75
CA THR A 212 -4.31 -9.63 4.76
C THR A 212 -4.42 -8.44 3.82
N LEU A 213 -4.35 -8.69 2.52
CA LEU A 213 -4.74 -7.75 1.49
C LEU A 213 -6.19 -7.98 1.09
N VAL A 214 -7.09 -7.05 1.42
CA VAL A 214 -8.47 -7.06 0.97
C VAL A 214 -8.62 -6.25 -0.32
N VAL A 215 -9.10 -6.87 -1.38
CA VAL A 215 -9.26 -6.25 -2.70
C VAL A 215 -10.70 -5.78 -2.91
N ARG A 216 -10.93 -4.47 -2.78
CA ARG A 216 -12.24 -3.83 -3.02
C ARG A 216 -12.37 -3.20 -4.41
N GLY A 217 -11.25 -2.89 -5.07
CA GLY A 217 -11.24 -2.43 -6.46
C GLY A 217 -11.56 -3.56 -7.44
N ALA A 218 -12.30 -3.27 -8.50
CA ALA A 218 -12.51 -4.22 -9.59
C ALA A 218 -11.31 -4.24 -10.53
N SER A 219 -11.07 -5.38 -11.16
CA SER A 219 -10.20 -5.46 -12.34
C SER A 219 -10.93 -4.92 -13.57
N VAL A 220 -10.20 -4.25 -14.46
CA VAL A 220 -10.71 -3.69 -15.72
C VAL A 220 -10.06 -4.45 -16.87
N PHE A 221 -10.86 -4.99 -17.78
CA PHE A 221 -10.44 -5.72 -18.97
C PHE A 221 -10.97 -5.01 -20.21
N THR A 222 -10.18 -4.88 -21.27
CA THR A 222 -10.71 -4.45 -22.58
C THR A 222 -11.48 -5.58 -23.29
N ASN A 223 -11.20 -6.84 -22.92
CA ASN A 223 -12.00 -8.01 -23.28
C ASN A 223 -11.93 -9.07 -22.16
N VAL A 224 -13.05 -9.33 -21.49
CA VAL A 224 -13.12 -10.27 -20.35
C VAL A 224 -12.67 -11.70 -20.70
N ASN A 225 -12.73 -12.09 -21.97
CA ASN A 225 -12.30 -13.40 -22.44
C ASN A 225 -10.79 -13.48 -22.74
N ILE A 226 -10.07 -12.36 -22.64
CA ILE A 226 -8.63 -12.27 -22.90
C ILE A 226 -7.95 -11.77 -21.62
N PRO A 227 -7.38 -12.66 -20.78
CA PRO A 227 -6.72 -12.27 -19.53
C PRO A 227 -5.64 -11.19 -19.71
N SER A 228 -4.87 -11.24 -20.80
CA SER A 228 -3.83 -10.24 -21.13
C SER A 228 -4.38 -8.85 -21.49
N SER A 229 -5.70 -8.69 -21.54
CA SER A 229 -6.37 -7.42 -21.82
C SER A 229 -6.67 -6.60 -20.55
N GLN A 230 -6.20 -7.06 -19.38
CA GLN A 230 -6.33 -6.34 -18.12
C GLN A 230 -5.56 -5.01 -18.17
N THR A 231 -6.25 -3.89 -17.92
CA THR A 231 -5.67 -2.54 -17.92
C THR A 231 -5.64 -1.88 -16.55
N ALA A 232 -6.36 -2.44 -15.57
CA ALA A 232 -6.23 -2.09 -14.16
C ALA A 232 -6.66 -3.26 -13.26
N SER A 233 -6.15 -3.32 -12.04
CA SER A 233 -6.62 -4.23 -11.00
C SER A 233 -6.36 -3.66 -9.61
N ALA A 234 -7.10 -4.12 -8.59
CA ALA A 234 -6.80 -3.76 -7.20
C ALA A 234 -5.35 -4.11 -6.81
N ILE A 235 -4.77 -5.17 -7.39
CA ILE A 235 -3.41 -5.66 -7.11
C ILE A 235 -2.38 -5.25 -8.17
N GLY A 236 -2.71 -4.26 -9.01
CA GLY A 236 -1.87 -3.82 -10.13
C GLY A 236 -1.85 -4.83 -11.28
N LEU A 237 -0.94 -4.63 -12.23
CA LEU A 237 -0.88 -5.41 -13.48
C LEU A 237 0.21 -6.49 -13.48
N GLY A 238 1.16 -6.42 -12.54
CA GLY A 238 2.26 -7.38 -12.43
C GLY A 238 1.91 -8.65 -11.66
N THR A 239 2.93 -9.44 -11.34
CA THR A 239 2.80 -10.70 -10.58
C THR A 239 2.26 -10.47 -9.17
N LEU A 240 1.38 -11.34 -8.70
CA LEU A 240 1.00 -11.48 -7.29
C LEU A 240 1.89 -12.54 -6.63
N THR A 241 2.73 -12.13 -5.69
CA THR A 241 3.64 -13.04 -4.98
C THR A 241 3.13 -13.32 -3.56
N PHE A 242 2.89 -14.60 -3.25
CA PHE A 242 2.58 -15.06 -1.91
C PHE A 242 3.87 -15.38 -1.14
N ASN A 243 4.15 -14.57 -0.12
CA ASN A 243 5.31 -14.70 0.76
C ASN A 243 4.92 -14.83 2.25
N GLY A 244 3.79 -15.52 2.49
CA GLY A 244 3.22 -15.78 3.81
C GLY A 244 1.97 -14.96 4.15
N GLY A 245 1.55 -14.02 3.29
CA GLY A 245 0.33 -13.22 3.47
C GLY A 245 -0.94 -13.84 2.86
N THR A 246 -2.06 -13.15 3.06
CA THR A 246 -3.40 -13.55 2.60
C THR A 246 -3.96 -12.55 1.58
N LEU A 247 -4.52 -13.04 0.47
CA LEU A 247 -5.39 -12.26 -0.43
C LEU A 247 -6.84 -12.54 -0.07
N ALA A 248 -7.66 -11.48 0.05
CA ALA A 248 -9.09 -11.62 0.33
C ALA A 248 -10.01 -10.72 -0.52
N ALA A 249 -11.13 -11.22 -1.05
CA ALA A 249 -12.04 -10.42 -1.89
C ALA A 249 -12.93 -9.44 -1.10
N GLY A 250 -13.13 -9.69 0.18
CA GLY A 250 -14.20 -9.06 0.97
C GLY A 250 -15.59 -9.61 0.60
N PRO A 251 -16.59 -9.41 1.47
CA PRO A 251 -17.89 -10.07 1.32
C PRO A 251 -18.66 -9.59 0.09
N LEU A 252 -19.35 -10.52 -0.59
CA LEU A 252 -20.28 -10.26 -1.72
C LEU A 252 -19.64 -9.58 -2.95
N LEU A 253 -18.35 -9.83 -3.16
CA LEU A 253 -17.59 -9.17 -4.20
C LEU A 253 -16.97 -10.18 -5.16
N ASP A 254 -17.32 -10.02 -6.45
CA ASP A 254 -16.71 -10.77 -7.55
C ASP A 254 -15.36 -10.13 -7.93
N ARG A 255 -14.30 -10.93 -7.88
CA ARG A 255 -12.96 -10.50 -8.18
C ARG A 255 -12.30 -11.46 -9.14
N SER A 256 -11.92 -10.93 -10.30
CA SER A 256 -11.22 -11.69 -11.34
C SER A 256 -9.84 -11.10 -11.55
N PHE A 257 -8.81 -11.96 -11.52
CA PHE A 257 -7.42 -11.57 -11.70
C PHE A 257 -6.80 -12.36 -12.85
N ALA A 258 -6.13 -11.65 -13.75
CA ALA A 258 -5.31 -12.23 -14.80
C ALA A 258 -3.82 -12.24 -14.44
N ASN A 259 -3.46 -11.63 -13.31
CA ASN A 259 -2.11 -11.59 -12.78
C ASN A 259 -1.53 -13.00 -12.69
N ALA A 260 -0.27 -13.16 -13.11
CA ALA A 260 0.50 -14.33 -12.72
C ALA A 260 0.61 -14.36 -11.19
N VAL A 261 0.64 -15.56 -10.63
CA VAL A 261 0.79 -15.80 -9.20
C VAL A 261 2.05 -16.61 -8.96
N GLU A 262 2.90 -16.13 -8.07
CA GLU A 262 4.09 -16.84 -7.60
C GLU A 262 3.96 -17.20 -6.12
N ILE A 263 4.32 -18.43 -5.78
CA ILE A 263 4.29 -18.94 -4.41
C ILE A 263 5.73 -19.18 -3.96
N THR A 264 6.18 -18.44 -2.96
CA THR A 264 7.48 -18.64 -2.34
C THR A 264 7.45 -19.85 -1.40
N GLY A 265 8.61 -20.27 -0.87
CA GLY A 265 8.70 -21.28 0.19
C GLY A 265 7.90 -20.97 1.47
N ARG A 266 7.46 -19.72 1.69
CA ARG A 266 6.57 -19.35 2.81
C ARG A 266 5.10 -19.62 2.55
N GLY A 267 4.72 -19.92 1.31
CA GLY A 267 3.34 -20.15 0.93
C GLY A 267 2.48 -18.89 1.02
N GLY A 268 1.17 -19.09 1.14
CA GLY A 268 0.21 -18.01 1.36
C GLY A 268 -1.22 -18.50 1.34
N THR A 269 -2.15 -17.56 1.45
CA THR A 269 -3.57 -17.88 1.59
C THR A 269 -4.42 -17.08 0.62
N ILE A 270 -5.39 -17.75 -0.02
CA ILE A 270 -6.49 -17.10 -0.73
C ILE A 270 -7.75 -17.33 0.09
N ASP A 271 -8.41 -16.25 0.45
CA ASP A 271 -9.66 -16.26 1.23
C ASP A 271 -10.76 -15.54 0.44
N ASP A 272 -11.83 -16.21 0.05
CA ASP A 272 -12.94 -15.51 -0.61
C ASP A 272 -13.63 -14.50 0.31
N ALA A 273 -13.50 -14.66 1.63
CA ALA A 273 -14.14 -13.86 2.67
C ALA A 273 -15.65 -13.60 2.40
N GLY A 274 -16.33 -14.57 1.78
CA GLY A 274 -17.75 -14.56 1.45
C GLY A 274 -18.05 -13.90 0.11
N GLY A 275 -17.03 -13.51 -0.64
CA GLY A 275 -17.11 -13.11 -2.04
C GLY A 275 -16.73 -14.25 -2.99
N LEU A 276 -16.09 -13.87 -4.09
CA LEU A 276 -15.69 -14.78 -5.15
C LEU A 276 -14.35 -14.35 -5.75
N ILE A 277 -13.39 -15.26 -5.77
CA ILE A 277 -12.07 -15.03 -6.38
C ILE A 277 -11.91 -15.95 -7.59
N ARG A 278 -11.69 -15.36 -8.77
CA ARG A 278 -11.33 -16.05 -10.01
C ARG A 278 -9.89 -15.72 -10.39
N LEU A 279 -9.06 -16.74 -10.56
CA LEU A 279 -7.69 -16.60 -11.03
C LEU A 279 -7.53 -17.22 -12.42
N PHE A 280 -7.19 -16.39 -13.41
CA PHE A 280 -6.95 -16.79 -14.80
C PHE A 280 -5.47 -16.82 -15.18
N GLY A 281 -4.61 -16.17 -14.40
CA GLY A 281 -3.17 -16.17 -14.65
C GLY A 281 -2.51 -17.51 -14.31
N THR A 282 -1.22 -17.64 -14.66
CA THR A 282 -0.41 -18.79 -14.25
C THR A 282 -0.23 -18.80 -12.74
N ILE A 283 -0.18 -19.98 -12.11
CA ILE A 283 0.20 -20.14 -10.70
C ILE A 283 1.45 -21.02 -10.66
N SER A 284 2.58 -20.49 -10.23
CA SER A 284 3.86 -21.19 -10.22
C SER A 284 4.58 -21.02 -8.89
N ASP A 285 5.63 -21.82 -8.70
CA ASP A 285 6.62 -21.54 -7.68
C ASP A 285 7.38 -20.26 -8.06
N GLU A 286 7.91 -19.56 -7.06
CA GLU A 286 8.92 -18.53 -7.28
C GLU A 286 10.18 -19.17 -7.90
N ALA A 287 10.82 -18.51 -8.87
CA ALA A 287 11.94 -19.09 -9.62
C ALA A 287 13.11 -19.60 -8.74
N SER A 288 13.32 -19.01 -7.55
CA SER A 288 14.42 -19.34 -6.65
C SER A 288 14.08 -20.36 -5.56
N SER A 289 12.83 -20.79 -5.42
CA SER A 289 12.42 -21.67 -4.31
C SER A 289 11.32 -22.65 -4.70
N ARG A 290 11.27 -23.80 -4.02
CA ARG A 290 10.06 -24.63 -4.07
C ARG A 290 8.93 -23.89 -3.34
N GLY A 291 7.74 -23.90 -3.92
CA GLY A 291 6.57 -23.26 -3.32
C GLY A 291 6.22 -23.90 -1.98
N GLY A 292 5.84 -23.06 -1.02
CA GLY A 292 5.22 -23.46 0.23
C GLY A 292 3.75 -23.80 0.04
N THR A 293 3.05 -24.06 1.14
CA THR A 293 1.63 -24.41 1.10
C THR A 293 0.78 -23.24 0.59
N LEU A 294 -0.02 -23.48 -0.44
CA LEU A 294 -1.12 -22.60 -0.84
C LEU A 294 -2.38 -23.03 -0.07
N THR A 295 -2.85 -22.18 0.83
CA THR A 295 -4.09 -22.41 1.58
C THR A 295 -5.25 -21.71 0.89
N LEU A 296 -6.34 -22.44 0.67
CA LEU A 296 -7.56 -21.94 0.06
C LEU A 296 -8.68 -22.00 1.11
N MET A 297 -9.25 -20.84 1.42
CA MET A 297 -10.35 -20.70 2.35
C MET A 297 -11.54 -20.12 1.60
N SER A 298 -12.59 -20.93 1.46
CA SER A 298 -13.87 -20.44 1.02
C SER A 298 -14.85 -20.49 2.19
N SER A 299 -15.62 -19.41 2.34
CA SER A 299 -16.66 -19.27 3.35
C SER A 299 -18.07 -19.40 2.75
N ASN A 300 -18.17 -19.57 1.43
CA ASN A 300 -19.43 -19.86 0.74
C ASN A 300 -19.67 -21.38 0.65
N PRO A 301 -20.66 -21.92 1.39
CA PRO A 301 -20.80 -23.35 1.52
C PRO A 301 -21.41 -24.03 0.28
N ARG A 302 -22.16 -23.31 -0.58
CA ARG A 302 -22.93 -23.92 -1.69
C ARG A 302 -23.33 -22.93 -2.80
N ALA A 303 -22.57 -22.86 -3.90
CA ALA A 303 -23.10 -22.54 -5.24
C ALA A 303 -22.03 -22.83 -6.32
N PHE A 304 -22.46 -23.32 -7.48
CA PHE A 304 -21.61 -23.54 -8.67
C PHE A 304 -21.02 -22.24 -9.28
N ALA A 305 -21.16 -21.11 -8.59
CA ALA A 305 -20.74 -19.79 -9.04
C ALA A 305 -20.11 -18.93 -7.93
N GLU A 306 -19.86 -19.48 -6.72
CA GLU A 306 -19.29 -18.76 -5.58
C GLU A 306 -18.15 -19.60 -4.96
N GLY A 307 -17.12 -18.95 -4.41
CA GLY A 307 -15.92 -19.62 -3.89
C GLY A 307 -14.61 -19.15 -4.52
N ILE A 308 -13.65 -20.08 -4.63
CA ILE A 308 -12.36 -19.84 -5.30
C ILE A 308 -12.32 -20.65 -6.60
N LEU A 309 -12.13 -19.96 -7.71
CA LEU A 309 -12.15 -20.51 -9.07
C LEU A 309 -10.76 -20.40 -9.69
N LEU A 310 -10.22 -21.53 -10.14
CA LEU A 310 -8.87 -21.63 -10.72
C LEU A 310 -8.98 -22.00 -12.21
N GLY A 311 -8.83 -21.01 -13.08
CA GLY A 311 -8.98 -21.17 -14.54
C GLY A 311 -7.67 -21.13 -15.33
N GLY A 312 -6.58 -20.66 -14.72
CA GLY A 312 -5.28 -20.53 -15.37
C GLY A 312 -4.50 -21.84 -15.53
N VAL A 313 -3.17 -21.71 -15.53
CA VAL A 313 -2.22 -22.83 -15.62
C VAL A 313 -1.39 -22.89 -14.34
N SER A 314 -1.56 -23.97 -13.58
CA SER A 314 -0.92 -24.18 -12.29
C SER A 314 0.23 -25.20 -12.41
N THR A 315 1.42 -24.82 -11.94
CA THR A 315 2.65 -25.62 -12.01
C THR A 315 3.44 -25.67 -10.69
N TYR A 316 2.97 -24.96 -9.66
CA TYR A 316 3.60 -24.92 -8.33
C TYR A 316 3.74 -26.30 -7.68
N SER A 317 4.78 -26.50 -6.88
CA SER A 317 5.10 -27.79 -6.26
C SER A 317 4.74 -27.90 -4.78
N GLY A 318 4.38 -26.78 -4.15
CA GLY A 318 3.90 -26.75 -2.77
C GLY A 318 2.53 -27.41 -2.59
N THR A 319 2.21 -27.83 -1.36
CA THR A 319 0.91 -28.45 -1.02
C THR A 319 -0.24 -27.47 -1.28
N THR A 320 -1.32 -27.97 -1.88
CA THR A 320 -2.62 -27.28 -1.92
C THR A 320 -3.44 -27.72 -0.73
N ASN A 321 -3.71 -26.80 0.20
CA ASN A 321 -4.54 -27.06 1.37
C ASN A 321 -5.90 -26.38 1.20
N ILE A 322 -6.95 -27.14 0.93
CA ILE A 322 -8.32 -26.65 0.90
C ILE A 322 -8.87 -26.72 2.32
N ALA A 323 -8.75 -25.59 3.01
CA ALA A 323 -9.01 -25.51 4.44
C ALA A 323 -10.52 -25.43 4.77
N SER A 324 -11.32 -24.79 3.91
CA SER A 324 -12.77 -24.67 4.07
C SER A 324 -13.48 -24.35 2.74
N GLY A 325 -14.78 -24.61 2.68
CA GLY A 325 -15.66 -24.23 1.57
C GLY A 325 -15.36 -24.97 0.27
N THR A 326 -15.63 -24.33 -0.87
CA THR A 326 -15.50 -24.96 -2.20
C THR A 326 -14.43 -24.29 -3.04
N VAL A 327 -13.54 -25.10 -3.62
CA VAL A 327 -12.60 -24.69 -4.67
C VAL A 327 -13.02 -25.38 -5.97
N ILE A 328 -13.08 -24.61 -7.06
CA ILE A 328 -13.62 -25.04 -8.34
C ILE A 328 -12.54 -24.92 -9.42
N ALA A 329 -12.24 -26.02 -10.11
CA ALA A 329 -11.40 -26.00 -11.30
C ALA A 329 -12.21 -25.45 -12.49
N GLN A 330 -11.63 -24.50 -13.23
CA GLN A 330 -12.24 -23.95 -14.45
C GLN A 330 -11.47 -24.31 -15.73
N SER A 331 -10.45 -25.14 -15.62
CA SER A 331 -9.70 -25.71 -16.74
C SER A 331 -9.06 -27.03 -16.32
N SER A 332 -8.51 -27.77 -17.29
CA SER A 332 -7.72 -28.99 -17.06
C SER A 332 -6.31 -28.73 -16.53
N THR A 333 -5.93 -27.45 -16.42
CA THR A 333 -4.64 -26.98 -15.93
C THR A 333 -4.76 -26.07 -14.71
N GLY A 334 -5.98 -25.81 -14.22
CA GLY A 334 -6.22 -24.91 -13.09
C GLY A 334 -5.66 -25.44 -11.77
N LEU A 335 -5.55 -26.77 -11.64
CA LEU A 335 -4.96 -27.46 -10.50
C LEU A 335 -3.55 -27.95 -10.85
N SER A 336 -2.58 -27.76 -9.95
CA SER A 336 -1.20 -28.17 -10.20
C SER A 336 -1.03 -29.67 -10.02
N ARG A 337 -0.53 -30.36 -11.06
CA ARG A 337 -0.19 -31.79 -11.00
C ARG A 337 1.06 -32.09 -10.16
N ASN A 338 1.83 -31.05 -9.84
CA ASN A 338 3.04 -31.14 -9.03
C ASN A 338 2.75 -30.94 -7.53
N SER A 339 1.49 -30.68 -7.17
CA SER A 339 1.06 -30.37 -5.81
C SER A 339 0.38 -31.58 -5.17
N ALA A 340 0.63 -31.80 -3.89
CA ALA A 340 -0.21 -32.68 -3.07
C ALA A 340 -1.45 -31.92 -2.61
N PHE A 341 -2.62 -32.57 -2.61
CA PHE A 341 -3.87 -31.96 -2.17
C PHE A 341 -4.29 -32.48 -0.79
N LEU A 342 -4.46 -31.55 0.16
CA LEU A 342 -5.10 -31.79 1.44
C LEU A 342 -6.48 -31.14 1.43
N ILE A 343 -7.52 -31.95 1.59
CA ILE A 343 -8.91 -31.48 1.65
C ILE A 343 -9.41 -31.69 3.07
N ASN A 344 -9.61 -30.60 3.80
CA ASN A 344 -10.06 -30.67 5.19
C ASN A 344 -11.53 -31.10 5.29
N ALA A 345 -11.90 -31.62 6.47
CA ALA A 345 -13.28 -32.03 6.73
C ALA A 345 -14.27 -30.89 6.46
N GLY A 346 -15.26 -31.15 5.60
CA GLY A 346 -16.28 -30.16 5.20
C GLY A 346 -15.87 -29.25 4.04
N ALA A 347 -14.63 -29.33 3.54
CA ALA A 347 -14.21 -28.67 2.31
C ALA A 347 -14.50 -29.54 1.08
N THR A 348 -14.62 -28.91 -0.08
CA THR A 348 -14.91 -29.55 -1.37
C THR A 348 -13.94 -29.08 -2.45
N LEU A 349 -13.40 -30.03 -3.20
CA LEU A 349 -12.73 -29.78 -4.47
C LEU A 349 -13.64 -30.22 -5.60
N ASP A 350 -14.15 -29.27 -6.38
CA ASP A 350 -14.96 -29.53 -7.56
C ASP A 350 -14.09 -29.45 -8.83
N LEU A 351 -13.95 -30.57 -9.53
CA LEU A 351 -13.19 -30.64 -10.78
C LEU A 351 -13.99 -30.15 -11.99
N SER A 352 -15.30 -29.91 -11.85
CA SER A 352 -16.21 -29.44 -12.89
C SER A 352 -16.12 -30.23 -14.21
N GLY A 353 -15.85 -31.53 -14.12
CA GLY A 353 -15.72 -32.42 -15.27
C GLY A 353 -14.38 -32.32 -16.03
N TYR A 354 -13.45 -31.46 -15.58
CA TYR A 354 -12.11 -31.37 -16.16
C TYR A 354 -11.22 -32.53 -15.68
N SER A 355 -10.47 -33.12 -16.63
CA SER A 355 -9.45 -34.14 -16.34
C SER A 355 -8.18 -33.53 -15.74
N ASN A 356 -8.29 -32.94 -14.55
CA ASN A 356 -7.14 -32.51 -13.76
C ASN A 356 -6.43 -33.74 -13.18
N SER A 357 -5.10 -33.72 -13.13
CA SER A 357 -4.34 -34.68 -12.32
C SER A 357 -4.10 -34.04 -10.96
N VAL A 358 -4.63 -34.65 -9.91
CA VAL A 358 -4.69 -34.16 -8.52
C VAL A 358 -4.12 -35.24 -7.62
#